data_AF-A0A353P063-F1
#
_entry.id   AF-A0A353P063-F1
#
_cell.length_a   1.000
_cell.length_b   1.000
_cell.length_c   1.000
_cell.angle_alpha   90.00
_cell.angle_beta   90.00
_cell.angle_gamma   90.00
#
_symmetry.space_group_name_H-M   'P 1'
#
loop_
_entity.id
_entity.type
_entity.pdbx_description
1 polymer ?
#
loop_
_entity_poly.entity_id
_entity_poly.type
_entity_poly.pdbx_seq_one_letter_code
_entity_poly.pdbx_strand_id
1 'polypeptide(L)'
;MKNRLLLILALLLAIASANAENIDPQNTDNQFAYGENVGWINFEPGLTDTGALVSADKVEGFVWAENIGWINLSPETYGGIINDGLGHLSGFAWGENVGWINFNPNYGGVSIDHYGRFSGWAWGENIGWINFNSQQLSNMGVKVCVINYTDLKTLAEQWLSTGTADLKPDGTVDYEDFTVLADYWFDYCPGGWPL
;
A
#
# COMPACT_ATOMS: atom_id res chain seq x y z
N MET A 1 -32.18 -25.88 17.45
CA MET A 1 -31.04 -25.14 18.05
C MET A 1 -29.69 -25.49 17.39
N LYS A 2 -29.40 -26.75 17.03
CA LYS A 2 -28.14 -27.14 16.35
C LYS A 2 -27.93 -26.50 14.97
N ASN A 3 -28.98 -26.29 14.16
CA ASN A 3 -28.85 -25.71 12.81
C ASN A 3 -28.60 -24.19 12.80
N ARG A 4 -28.94 -23.46 13.88
CA ARG A 4 -28.65 -22.02 13.97
C ARG A 4 -27.21 -21.74 14.39
N LEU A 5 -26.59 -22.66 15.14
CA LEU A 5 -25.19 -22.57 15.56
C LEU A 5 -24.23 -22.80 14.38
N LEU A 6 -24.57 -23.72 13.46
CA LEU A 6 -23.81 -23.97 12.23
C LEU A 6 -23.89 -22.80 11.22
N LEU A 7 -24.99 -22.05 11.18
CA LEU A 7 -25.15 -20.89 10.31
C LEU A 7 -24.38 -19.66 10.80
N ILE A 8 -24.19 -19.50 12.11
CA ILE A 8 -23.38 -18.42 12.69
C ILE A 8 -21.88 -18.73 12.52
N LEU A 9 -21.48 -20.00 12.67
CA LEU A 9 -20.08 -20.43 12.46
C LEU A 9 -19.65 -20.35 10.99
N ALA A 10 -20.57 -20.58 10.04
CA ALA A 10 -20.30 -20.43 8.61
C ALA A 10 -20.25 -18.97 8.13
N LEU A 11 -20.89 -18.04 8.85
CA LEU A 11 -20.84 -16.59 8.54
C LEU A 11 -19.56 -15.93 9.07
N LEU A 12 -18.89 -16.53 10.07
CA LEU A 12 -17.61 -16.07 10.63
C LEU A 12 -16.39 -16.56 9.84
N LEU A 13 -16.54 -17.53 8.92
CA LEU A 13 -15.45 -18.05 8.08
C LEU A 13 -15.41 -17.47 6.65
N ALA A 14 -16.23 -16.45 6.37
CA ALA A 14 -16.26 -15.76 5.08
C ALA A 14 -15.87 -14.28 5.19
N ILE A 15 -15.00 -13.94 6.14
CA ILE A 15 -14.19 -12.74 5.98
C ILE A 15 -13.19 -13.11 4.89
N ALA A 16 -13.56 -12.85 3.64
CA ALA A 16 -12.57 -12.69 2.59
C ALA A 16 -11.55 -11.71 3.16
N SER A 17 -10.29 -12.12 3.26
CA SER A 17 -9.19 -11.23 3.61
C SER A 17 -9.14 -10.15 2.52
N ALA A 18 -9.94 -9.10 2.68
CA ALA A 18 -9.69 -7.86 2.00
C ALA A 18 -8.37 -7.38 2.61
N ASN A 19 -7.28 -7.54 1.85
CA ASN A 19 -6.05 -6.82 2.19
C ASN A 19 -6.47 -5.36 2.22
N ALA A 20 -6.31 -4.71 3.38
CA ALA A 20 -6.58 -3.29 3.48
C ALA A 20 -5.68 -2.58 2.47
N GLU A 21 -6.28 -1.90 1.49
CA GLU A 21 -5.52 -1.06 0.59
C GLU A 21 -4.84 0.03 1.41
N ASN A 22 -3.57 0.30 1.12
CA ASN A 22 -2.82 1.27 1.86
C ASN A 22 -2.32 2.43 1.01
N ILE A 23 -2.67 2.50 -0.27
CA ILE A 23 -2.60 3.75 -1.05
C ILE A 23 -3.92 4.49 -0.92
N ASP A 24 -3.83 5.80 -0.70
CA ASP A 24 -4.97 6.74 -0.59
C ASP A 24 -6.24 6.17 0.08
N PRO A 25 -6.14 5.57 1.29
CA PRO A 25 -7.29 4.93 1.94
C PRO A 25 -8.42 5.91 2.29
N GLN A 26 -8.17 7.22 2.18
CA GLN A 26 -9.16 8.27 2.41
C GLN A 26 -9.87 8.72 1.12
N ASN A 27 -9.52 8.13 -0.04
CA ASN A 27 -10.07 8.47 -1.35
C ASN A 27 -9.97 9.98 -1.64
N THR A 28 -8.76 10.53 -1.52
CA THR A 28 -8.45 11.95 -1.63
C THR A 28 -7.78 12.33 -2.96
N ASP A 29 -7.85 11.45 -3.95
CA ASP A 29 -7.20 11.56 -5.26
C ASP A 29 -5.66 11.58 -5.18
N ASN A 30 -5.09 10.93 -4.15
CA ASN A 30 -3.65 10.78 -3.90
C ASN A 30 -3.11 9.38 -4.27
N GLN A 31 -3.59 8.82 -5.36
CA GLN A 31 -3.21 7.51 -5.90
C GLN A 31 -2.49 7.59 -7.25
N PHE A 32 -2.17 8.79 -7.73
CA PHE A 32 -1.69 8.97 -9.11
C PHE A 32 -0.24 9.44 -9.21
N ALA A 33 0.57 8.69 -9.97
CA ALA A 33 1.84 9.14 -10.54
C ALA A 33 1.65 9.57 -12.00
N TYR A 34 2.59 10.35 -12.55
CA TYR A 34 2.49 10.86 -13.91
C TYR A 34 3.76 10.57 -14.72
N GLY A 35 3.64 9.96 -15.89
CA GLY A 35 4.75 9.85 -16.83
C GLY A 35 4.46 10.59 -18.13
N GLU A 36 5.47 11.29 -18.67
CA GLU A 36 5.29 12.19 -19.83
C GLU A 36 4.74 11.47 -21.08
N ASN A 37 5.12 10.20 -21.27
CA ASN A 37 4.72 9.40 -22.44
C ASN A 37 3.62 8.38 -22.15
N VAL A 38 3.11 8.33 -20.92
CA VAL A 38 2.12 7.33 -20.46
C VAL A 38 0.89 7.97 -19.82
N GLY A 39 0.98 9.22 -19.37
CA GLY A 39 -0.09 9.89 -18.63
C GLY A 39 -0.17 9.43 -17.18
N TRP A 40 -1.40 9.37 -16.66
CA TRP A 40 -1.66 8.99 -15.28
C TRP A 40 -1.49 7.49 -15.05
N ILE A 41 -0.82 7.16 -13.95
CA ILE A 41 -0.64 5.81 -13.44
C ILE A 41 -1.36 5.75 -12.10
N ASN A 42 -2.42 4.96 -12.03
CA ASN A 42 -3.26 4.77 -10.86
C ASN A 42 -2.75 3.60 -10.00
N PHE A 43 -2.27 3.94 -8.80
CA PHE A 43 -1.77 3.01 -7.78
C PHE A 43 -2.89 2.36 -6.96
N GLU A 44 -4.13 2.81 -7.11
CA GLU A 44 -5.33 2.27 -6.45
C GLU A 44 -6.47 2.19 -7.50
N PRO A 45 -6.41 1.25 -8.44
CA PRO A 45 -7.40 1.13 -9.52
C PRO A 45 -8.76 0.58 -9.08
N GLY A 46 -8.94 0.25 -7.79
CA GLY A 46 -10.23 -0.13 -7.20
C GLY A 46 -10.77 -1.48 -7.66
N LEU A 47 -9.94 -2.37 -8.22
CA LEU A 47 -10.33 -3.74 -8.57
C LEU A 47 -9.80 -4.73 -7.53
N THR A 48 -10.52 -5.84 -7.32
CA THR A 48 -10.08 -6.93 -6.43
C THR A 48 -8.70 -7.44 -6.85
N ASP A 49 -7.81 -7.64 -5.87
CA ASP A 49 -6.43 -8.12 -6.07
C ASP A 49 -5.55 -7.21 -6.95
N THR A 50 -5.85 -5.91 -6.99
CA THR A 50 -5.05 -4.89 -7.70
C THR A 50 -4.73 -3.71 -6.79
N GLY A 51 -3.90 -2.79 -7.28
CA GLY A 51 -3.36 -1.68 -6.51
C GLY A 51 -1.98 -2.00 -5.96
N ALA A 52 -1.33 -0.96 -5.46
CA ALA A 52 -0.06 -1.05 -4.80
C ALA A 52 -0.26 -1.32 -3.31
N LEU A 53 0.56 -2.23 -2.77
CA LEU A 53 0.70 -2.46 -1.35
C LEU A 53 2.13 -2.09 -0.96
N VAL A 54 2.26 -1.14 -0.05
CA VAL A 54 3.55 -0.68 0.46
C VAL A 54 3.80 -1.34 1.81
N SER A 55 4.98 -1.92 1.99
CA SER A 55 5.41 -2.49 3.26
C SER A 55 6.79 -1.97 3.63
N ALA A 56 7.28 -2.33 4.83
CA ALA A 56 8.59 -1.90 5.30
C ALA A 56 9.74 -2.32 4.37
N ASP A 57 9.63 -3.46 3.67
CA ASP A 57 10.70 -4.03 2.84
C ASP A 57 10.43 -4.02 1.33
N LYS A 58 9.19 -3.79 0.89
CA LYS A 58 8.84 -3.84 -0.53
C LYS A 58 7.60 -3.03 -0.91
N VAL A 59 7.45 -2.82 -2.20
CA VAL A 59 6.22 -2.32 -2.83
C VAL A 59 5.75 -3.35 -3.86
N GLU A 60 4.55 -3.86 -3.69
CA GLU A 60 4.01 -4.97 -4.47
C GLU A 60 2.61 -4.69 -5.04
N GLY A 61 2.13 -5.60 -5.89
CA GLY A 61 0.81 -5.50 -6.54
C GLY A 61 0.85 -4.98 -7.98
N PHE A 62 -0.33 -4.67 -8.51
CA PHE A 62 -0.53 -4.29 -9.91
C PHE A 62 -1.21 -2.93 -10.04
N VAL A 63 -0.58 -2.01 -10.75
CA VAL A 63 -1.09 -0.64 -10.95
C VAL A 63 -1.49 -0.43 -12.40
N TRP A 64 -2.46 0.46 -12.64
CA TRP A 64 -3.03 0.67 -13.96
C TRP A 64 -2.56 1.99 -14.56
N ALA A 65 -2.05 1.95 -15.79
CA ALA A 65 -1.72 3.15 -16.54
C ALA A 65 -2.55 3.19 -17.82
N GLU A 66 -3.35 4.25 -18.00
CA GLU A 66 -4.43 4.29 -18.99
C GLU A 66 -3.97 3.99 -20.43
N ASN A 67 -2.76 4.41 -20.80
CA ASN A 67 -2.25 4.29 -22.16
C ASN A 67 -1.40 3.04 -22.41
N ILE A 68 -1.02 2.30 -21.37
CA ILE A 68 -0.06 1.18 -21.47
C ILE A 68 -0.51 -0.09 -20.75
N GLY A 69 -1.60 -0.04 -19.98
CA GLY A 69 -2.13 -1.16 -19.23
C GLY A 69 -1.45 -1.39 -17.88
N TRP A 70 -1.38 -2.66 -17.49
CA TRP A 70 -0.91 -3.08 -16.17
C TRP A 70 0.62 -3.00 -16.00
N ILE A 71 1.03 -2.54 -14.83
CA ILE A 71 2.41 -2.59 -14.34
C ILE A 71 2.44 -3.47 -13.08
N ASN A 72 3.29 -4.49 -13.09
CA ASN A 72 3.62 -5.31 -11.94
C ASN A 72 4.74 -4.64 -11.12
N LEU A 73 4.46 -4.34 -9.85
CA LEU A 73 5.41 -3.72 -8.92
C LEU A 73 6.38 -4.72 -8.28
N SER A 74 6.02 -6.00 -8.27
CA SER A 74 6.79 -7.11 -7.69
C SER A 74 6.94 -8.31 -8.63
N PRO A 75 7.52 -8.14 -9.84
CA PRO A 75 7.72 -9.26 -10.76
C PRO A 75 8.67 -10.29 -10.17
N GLU A 76 8.26 -11.56 -10.14
CA GLU A 76 8.96 -12.65 -9.46
C GLU A 76 10.39 -12.92 -9.97
N THR A 77 10.68 -12.53 -11.21
CA THR A 77 11.97 -12.78 -11.85
C THR A 77 12.64 -11.46 -12.23
N TYR A 78 13.86 -11.23 -11.73
CA TYR A 78 14.73 -10.08 -12.05
C TYR A 78 14.22 -8.67 -11.68
N GLY A 79 13.10 -8.55 -10.98
CA GLY A 79 12.63 -7.26 -10.49
C GLY A 79 12.09 -7.35 -9.07
N GLY A 80 11.16 -6.45 -8.76
CA GLY A 80 10.68 -6.18 -7.42
C GLY A 80 11.14 -4.80 -6.94
N ILE A 81 10.20 -3.99 -6.49
CA ILE A 81 10.50 -2.74 -5.80
C ILE A 81 10.77 -3.05 -4.34
N ILE A 82 11.94 -2.61 -3.88
CA ILE A 82 12.41 -2.76 -2.50
C ILE A 82 12.24 -1.43 -1.79
N ASN A 83 11.70 -1.47 -0.58
CA ASN A 83 11.73 -0.37 0.39
C ASN A 83 12.82 -0.70 1.42
N ASP A 84 13.70 0.24 1.73
CA ASP A 84 14.80 0.00 2.68
C ASP A 84 14.38 0.18 4.16
N GLY A 85 13.09 0.34 4.43
CA GLY A 85 12.53 0.65 5.75
C GLY A 85 12.68 2.13 6.14
N LEU A 86 13.42 2.92 5.37
CA LEU A 86 13.57 4.37 5.50
C LEU A 86 12.82 5.10 4.37
N GLY A 87 11.97 4.40 3.62
CA GLY A 87 11.21 4.97 2.52
C GLY A 87 12.03 5.24 1.27
N HIS A 88 13.29 4.81 1.16
CA HIS A 88 14.02 4.89 -0.11
C HIS A 88 13.72 3.67 -0.97
N LEU A 89 13.17 3.90 -2.17
CA LEU A 89 12.77 2.83 -3.06
C LEU A 89 13.87 2.50 -4.08
N SER A 90 14.03 1.21 -4.35
CA SER A 90 14.95 0.69 -5.35
C SER A 90 14.39 -0.53 -6.08
N GLY A 91 15.13 -1.07 -7.04
CA GLY A 91 14.68 -2.21 -7.84
C GLY A 91 13.80 -1.81 -9.02
N PHE A 92 13.03 -2.76 -9.54
CA PHE A 92 12.36 -2.61 -10.84
C PHE A 92 10.92 -3.14 -10.86
N ALA A 93 10.02 -2.35 -11.44
CA ALA A 93 8.70 -2.79 -11.87
C ALA A 93 8.72 -3.20 -13.35
N TRP A 94 7.70 -3.95 -13.78
CA TRP A 94 7.58 -4.42 -15.17
C TRP A 94 6.18 -4.15 -15.72
N GLY A 95 6.08 -3.54 -16.90
CA GLY A 95 4.83 -3.47 -17.67
C GLY A 95 5.00 -4.12 -19.04
N GLU A 96 4.05 -4.94 -19.46
CA GLU A 96 4.14 -5.72 -20.72
C GLU A 96 4.35 -4.84 -21.95
N ASN A 97 3.80 -3.63 -21.94
CA ASN A 97 3.88 -2.68 -23.05
C ASN A 97 5.01 -1.64 -22.93
N VAL A 98 5.76 -1.62 -21.81
CA VAL A 98 6.74 -0.56 -21.51
C VAL A 98 8.09 -1.06 -21.03
N GLY A 99 8.21 -2.34 -20.69
CA GLY A 99 9.44 -2.93 -20.20
C GLY A 99 9.71 -2.60 -18.73
N TRP A 100 11.00 -2.56 -18.38
CA TRP A 100 11.44 -2.31 -17.01
C TRP A 100 11.30 -0.84 -16.63
N ILE A 101 10.88 -0.62 -15.39
CA ILE A 101 10.81 0.70 -14.74
C ILE A 101 11.70 0.67 -13.51
N ASN A 102 12.79 1.44 -13.55
CA ASN A 102 13.77 1.55 -12.47
C ASN A 102 13.33 2.59 -11.44
N PHE A 103 13.24 2.20 -10.16
CA PHE A 103 12.85 3.08 -9.04
C PHE A 103 14.03 3.85 -8.42
N ASN A 104 15.27 3.48 -8.77
CA ASN A 104 16.48 4.22 -8.38
C ASN A 104 17.45 4.40 -9.58
N PRO A 105 17.04 5.13 -10.64
CA PRO A 105 17.92 5.44 -11.76
C PRO A 105 18.92 6.53 -11.39
N ASN A 106 20.01 6.62 -12.16
CA ASN A 106 20.92 7.76 -12.06
C ASN A 106 20.16 9.08 -12.28
N TYR A 107 20.37 10.06 -11.39
CA TYR A 107 19.71 11.38 -11.40
C TYR A 107 18.20 11.35 -11.12
N GLY A 108 17.65 10.23 -10.66
CA GLY A 108 16.29 10.11 -10.15
C GLY A 108 16.28 9.48 -8.76
N GLY A 109 15.30 8.61 -8.54
CA GLY A 109 15.08 7.94 -7.26
C GLY A 109 13.70 8.28 -6.72
N VAL A 110 12.97 7.27 -6.26
CA VAL A 110 11.67 7.44 -5.62
C VAL A 110 11.82 7.26 -4.12
N SER A 111 11.15 8.10 -3.33
CA SER A 111 11.13 7.97 -1.87
C SER A 111 9.77 8.29 -1.27
N ILE A 112 9.52 7.78 -0.07
CA ILE A 112 8.31 7.97 0.71
C ILE A 112 8.67 8.75 1.98
N ASP A 113 8.02 9.90 2.20
CA ASP A 113 8.24 10.71 3.40
C ASP A 113 7.48 10.17 4.64
N HIS A 114 7.75 10.75 5.81
CA HIS A 114 7.05 10.43 7.08
C HIS A 114 5.52 10.62 7.00
N TYR A 115 5.03 11.44 6.08
CA TYR A 115 3.60 11.66 5.85
C TYR A 115 3.03 10.73 4.78
N GLY A 116 3.78 9.71 4.38
CA GLY A 116 3.39 8.71 3.40
C GLY A 116 3.40 9.21 1.97
N ARG A 117 3.92 10.41 1.70
CA ARG A 117 3.91 10.99 0.35
C ARG A 117 5.08 10.45 -0.44
N PHE A 118 4.81 9.95 -1.64
CA PHE A 118 5.84 9.60 -2.58
C PHE A 118 6.40 10.87 -3.24
N SER A 119 7.67 10.82 -3.60
CA SER A 119 8.36 11.89 -4.33
C SER A 119 9.49 11.34 -5.18
N GLY A 120 9.97 12.16 -6.11
CA GLY A 120 11.07 11.80 -6.99
C GLY A 120 10.62 11.13 -8.29
N TRP A 121 11.57 10.49 -8.96
CA TRP A 121 11.43 10.08 -10.36
C TRP A 121 11.91 8.65 -10.60
N ALA A 122 11.05 7.83 -11.20
CA ALA A 122 11.41 6.54 -11.78
C ALA A 122 11.68 6.68 -13.29
N TRP A 123 12.41 5.73 -13.86
CA TRP A 123 12.74 5.71 -15.29
C TRP A 123 12.23 4.42 -15.94
N GLY A 124 11.32 4.52 -16.89
CA GLY A 124 10.90 3.42 -17.75
C GLY A 124 11.65 3.42 -19.08
N GLU A 125 12.21 2.27 -19.47
CA GLU A 125 13.07 2.17 -20.67
C GLU A 125 12.39 2.63 -21.96
N ASN A 126 11.07 2.43 -22.07
CA ASN A 126 10.29 2.79 -23.27
C ASN A 126 9.31 3.96 -23.04
N ILE A 127 9.23 4.51 -21.83
CA ILE A 127 8.27 5.58 -21.48
C ILE A 127 8.90 6.80 -20.80
N GLY A 128 10.20 6.74 -20.49
CA GLY A 128 10.93 7.86 -19.90
C GLY A 128 10.60 8.08 -18.42
N TRP A 129 10.64 9.36 -18.02
CA TRP A 129 10.51 9.76 -16.62
C TRP A 129 9.07 9.68 -16.10
N ILE A 130 8.93 9.13 -14.89
CA ILE A 130 7.67 9.03 -14.15
C ILE A 130 7.83 9.80 -12.84
N ASN A 131 7.03 10.84 -12.65
CA ASN A 131 6.98 11.66 -11.45
C ASN A 131 5.99 11.08 -10.44
N PHE A 132 6.43 10.90 -9.19
CA PHE A 132 5.60 10.45 -8.08
C PHE A 132 4.98 11.59 -7.25
N ASN A 133 5.42 12.82 -7.49
CA ASN A 133 4.85 14.02 -6.88
C ASN A 133 4.42 15.03 -7.96
N SER A 134 3.14 14.94 -8.34
CA SER A 134 2.51 15.86 -9.30
C SER A 134 1.76 17.01 -8.61
N GLN A 135 2.09 17.33 -7.35
CA GLN A 135 1.38 18.40 -6.61
C GLN A 135 1.41 19.73 -7.34
N GLN A 136 2.51 20.05 -8.01
CA GLN A 136 2.65 21.30 -8.76
C GLN A 136 1.89 21.32 -10.10
N LEU A 137 1.52 20.16 -10.64
CA LEU A 137 0.85 20.03 -11.94
C LEU A 137 -0.67 19.84 -11.80
N SER A 138 -1.11 19.08 -10.80
CA SER A 138 -2.51 18.67 -10.64
C SER A 138 -2.98 18.60 -9.20
N ASN A 139 -2.14 18.94 -8.21
CA ASN A 139 -2.41 18.70 -6.79
C ASN A 139 -2.61 17.21 -6.44
N MET A 140 -2.10 16.30 -7.27
CA MET A 140 -2.16 14.85 -7.06
C MET A 140 -0.75 14.30 -6.82
N GLY A 141 -0.65 13.17 -6.13
CA GLY A 141 0.59 12.44 -5.93
C GLY A 141 0.30 11.14 -5.20
N VAL A 142 1.17 10.13 -5.34
CA VAL A 142 0.94 8.85 -4.68
C VAL A 142 1.17 9.02 -3.17
N LYS A 143 0.24 8.56 -2.36
CA LYS A 143 0.34 8.61 -0.90
C LYS A 143 -0.09 7.28 -0.28
N VAL A 144 0.77 6.73 0.58
CA VAL A 144 0.44 5.58 1.44
C VAL A 144 -0.26 6.04 2.72
N CYS A 145 -1.07 5.18 3.33
CA CYS A 145 -1.67 5.37 4.65
C CYS A 145 -0.60 5.82 5.64
N VAL A 146 -0.96 6.73 6.52
CA VAL A 146 -0.17 7.02 7.70
C VAL A 146 -1.11 6.92 8.87
N ILE A 147 -0.90 5.88 9.67
CA ILE A 147 -1.55 5.74 10.98
C ILE A 147 -0.54 6.32 11.96
N ASN A 148 -0.94 7.38 12.67
CA ASN A 148 -0.12 7.95 13.73
C ASN A 148 -0.55 7.40 15.10
N TYR A 149 0.22 7.71 16.15
CA TYR A 149 -0.07 7.23 17.51
C TYR A 149 -1.50 7.58 18.00
N THR A 150 -2.08 8.69 17.54
CA THR A 150 -3.46 9.09 17.88
C THR A 150 -4.48 8.15 17.26
N ASP A 151 -4.26 7.73 16.02
CA ASP A 151 -5.13 6.77 15.33
C ASP A 151 -5.05 5.41 16.01
N LEU A 152 -3.84 4.93 16.33
CA LEU A 152 -3.62 3.66 17.05
C LEU A 152 -4.25 3.68 18.44
N LYS A 153 -4.09 4.80 19.18
CA LYS A 153 -4.71 5.00 20.48
C LYS A 153 -6.23 5.00 20.38
N THR A 154 -6.79 5.72 19.42
CA THR A 154 -8.25 5.80 19.21
C THR A 154 -8.82 4.44 18.85
N LEU A 155 -8.13 3.68 17.99
CA LEU A 155 -8.50 2.32 17.65
C LEU A 155 -8.48 1.41 18.87
N ALA A 156 -7.42 1.46 19.69
CA ALA A 156 -7.33 0.68 20.93
C ALA A 156 -8.44 1.06 21.94
N GLU A 157 -8.72 2.36 22.11
CA GLU A 157 -9.80 2.84 23.00
C GLU A 157 -11.19 2.38 22.53
N GLN A 158 -11.46 2.47 21.23
CA GLN A 158 -12.73 2.01 20.65
C GLN A 158 -12.88 0.49 20.75
N TRP A 159 -11.81 -0.25 20.50
CA TRP A 159 -11.80 -1.70 20.54
C TRP A 159 -12.06 -2.24 21.96
N LEU A 160 -11.36 -1.71 22.96
CA LEU A 160 -11.61 -2.07 24.37
C LEU A 160 -13.07 -1.80 24.80
N SER A 161 -13.77 -0.89 24.12
CA SER A 161 -15.17 -0.57 24.42
C SER A 161 -16.20 -1.49 23.75
N THR A 162 -15.85 -2.15 22.63
CA THR A 162 -16.81 -2.94 21.82
C THR A 162 -16.70 -4.45 22.03
N GLY A 163 -15.54 -4.96 22.45
CA GLY A 163 -15.35 -6.37 22.82
C GLY A 163 -15.40 -7.38 21.66
N THR A 164 -15.25 -6.93 20.40
CA THR A 164 -15.43 -7.75 19.20
C THR A 164 -14.20 -7.91 18.32
N ALA A 165 -13.00 -7.66 18.82
CA ALA A 165 -11.79 -7.93 18.05
C ALA A 165 -10.83 -8.82 18.86
N ASP A 166 -10.88 -10.10 18.57
CA ASP A 166 -9.97 -11.14 19.08
C ASP A 166 -9.07 -11.44 17.87
N LEU A 167 -8.13 -10.53 17.57
CA LEU A 167 -7.24 -10.65 16.40
C LEU A 167 -6.29 -11.84 16.56
N LYS A 168 -5.94 -12.16 17.80
CA LYS A 168 -5.36 -13.44 18.17
C LYS A 168 -6.52 -14.35 18.58
N PRO A 169 -6.80 -15.45 17.85
CA PRO A 169 -8.02 -16.23 18.07
C PRO A 169 -7.91 -17.13 19.30
N ASP A 170 -7.91 -16.54 20.50
CA ASP A 170 -7.87 -17.25 21.79
C ASP A 170 -9.13 -17.07 22.64
N GLY A 171 -10.06 -16.23 22.18
CA GLY A 171 -11.36 -16.02 22.78
C GLY A 171 -11.37 -14.93 23.86
N THR A 172 -10.30 -14.13 23.97
CA THR A 172 -10.20 -13.02 24.92
C THR A 172 -9.64 -11.78 24.25
N VAL A 173 -10.35 -10.65 24.36
CA VAL A 173 -9.84 -9.36 23.90
C VAL A 173 -8.88 -8.80 24.96
N ASP A 174 -7.58 -8.89 24.70
CA ASP A 174 -6.54 -8.46 25.63
C ASP A 174 -5.33 -7.77 24.96
N TYR A 175 -4.21 -7.71 25.69
CA TYR A 175 -2.99 -7.04 25.20
C TYR A 175 -2.36 -7.78 24.02
N GLU A 176 -2.55 -9.09 23.91
CA GLU A 176 -1.98 -9.89 22.83
C GLU A 176 -2.64 -9.55 21.49
N ASP A 177 -3.94 -9.23 21.47
CA ASP A 177 -4.59 -8.70 20.28
C ASP A 177 -4.05 -7.34 19.84
N PHE A 178 -3.77 -6.47 20.82
CA PHE A 178 -3.16 -5.18 20.55
C PHE A 178 -1.77 -5.34 19.92
N THR A 179 -0.99 -6.35 20.34
CA THR A 179 0.32 -6.62 19.72
C THR A 179 0.19 -7.02 18.26
N VAL A 180 -0.80 -7.84 17.89
CA VAL A 180 -1.06 -8.20 16.48
C VAL A 180 -1.38 -6.97 15.64
N LEU A 181 -2.20 -6.06 16.16
CA LEU A 181 -2.50 -4.79 15.47
C LEU A 181 -1.27 -3.88 15.35
N ALA A 182 -0.48 -3.77 16.41
CA ALA A 182 0.73 -2.96 16.41
C ALA A 182 1.77 -3.49 15.41
N ASP A 183 1.90 -4.81 15.27
CA ASP A 183 2.77 -5.44 14.28
C ASP A 183 2.31 -5.10 12.85
N TYR A 184 1.02 -5.26 12.53
CA TYR A 184 0.47 -4.84 11.23
C TYR A 184 0.64 -3.34 10.96
N TRP A 185 0.57 -2.52 12.01
CA TRP A 185 0.82 -1.08 11.90
C TRP A 185 2.26 -0.78 11.48
N PHE A 186 3.25 -1.44 12.09
CA PHE A 186 4.66 -1.30 11.71
C PHE A 186 4.93 -1.71 10.26
N ASP A 187 4.25 -2.76 9.80
CA ASP A 187 4.46 -3.31 8.47
C ASP A 187 3.82 -2.46 7.37
N TYR A 188 2.62 -1.92 7.57
CA TYR A 188 1.80 -1.36 6.49
C TYR A 188 1.48 0.14 6.56
N CYS A 189 1.60 0.81 7.72
CA CYS A 189 1.22 2.23 7.83
C CYS A 189 2.31 3.10 8.50
N PRO A 190 3.25 3.67 7.72
CA PRO A 190 4.60 4.17 8.10
C PRO A 190 4.74 5.35 9.10
N GLY A 191 3.75 5.68 9.92
CA GLY A 191 3.91 6.71 10.95
C GLY A 191 5.05 6.43 11.95
N GLY A 192 5.58 5.19 11.98
CA GLY A 192 6.68 4.74 12.83
C GLY A 192 7.92 4.18 12.09
N TRP A 193 8.04 4.32 10.76
CA TRP A 193 9.30 3.95 10.11
C TRP A 193 10.44 4.83 10.64
N PRO A 194 11.57 4.23 11.08
CA PRO A 194 12.69 5.02 11.55
C PRO A 194 13.19 5.87 10.39
N LEU A 195 13.12 7.20 10.52
CA LEU A 195 13.84 8.15 9.68
C LEU A 195 14.81 8.93 10.56
#